data_AF-A0A2J6X5G7-F1
#
_entry.id   AF-A0A2J6X5G7-F1
#
_cell.length_a   1.000
_cell.length_b   1.000
_cell.length_c   1.000
_cell.angle_alpha   90.00
_cell.angle_beta   90.00
_cell.angle_gamma   90.00
#
_symmetry.space_group_name_H-M   'P 1'
#
loop_
_entity.id
_entity.type
_entity.pdbx_description
1 polymer ?
#
loop_
_entity_poly.entity_id
_entity_poly.type
_entity_poly.pdbx_seq_one_letter_code
_entity_poly.pdbx_strand_id
1 'polypeptide(L)'
;MHPLISKKSGERLFLLGNEAVVRGAIEGGVAVTATYPGTPSSEIGDTFYEIYKELGIYFEFSVNEKVALEVAASGSVSGLRSFVWFKHVGLNVASDSFMSLAYTDIRGGLVVLSADDPSMFSSQNEQDNRHYARLGNVVLIEPSTPQEMKDLMPYAFMVSEKVRLPILFRTTTRVAHMRGVVELGDIFTNFPQGEFIRDPAKLVPVPSNAYRSKGEIIEKLKKAEYIANESVFNKLIEVDGKIDTGLLIIVSGVSFNYVMDALAERNLKAMVLKLTLTYPFPEKLVMEAMKNKEKILVVEEVDPIMEKEIYYILGRYGLNKKVYGKLDGTLPIAYEYNQDIIESALEHILGLNFERPKPLKTELPLAVRPPVFCPGCPHRGMYDAVKRAVNELGIDAIYPNDIGCYTLSINAPFNMADYILSMGSSVGTASGLSKFSGKKVIAFIGDSTFFHAGIPALVNAVHNKDNFTLVILDNRTTAMTGAQPNPGLDEEGKRKIDIESVVKGIGVDYVKTVDPYNLKMSTEAVKEALNTEGVSVVISKRECALIVPKKKYTFVVDLEKCTGCMNCINEIACPAMYVTEDHKVQIDEFLCDGCAVCVQTCPEKAIKVRKI
;
A
#
# COMPACT_ATOMS: atom_id res chain seq x y z
N MET A 1 -26.11 10.23 6.64
CA MET A 1 -26.17 8.83 6.24
C MET A 1 -25.50 8.66 4.89
N HIS A 2 -24.32 8.06 4.92
CA HIS A 2 -23.47 7.87 3.74
C HIS A 2 -24.16 6.99 2.66
N PRO A 3 -23.92 7.20 1.35
CA PRO A 3 -24.55 6.43 0.27
C PRO A 3 -24.40 4.91 0.42
N LEU A 4 -23.25 4.44 0.91
CA LEU A 4 -22.99 3.00 1.11
C LEU A 4 -23.85 2.33 2.19
N ILE A 5 -24.50 3.08 3.07
CA ILE A 5 -25.34 2.51 4.16
C ILE A 5 -26.81 2.92 4.04
N SER A 6 -27.10 4.02 3.32
CA SER A 6 -28.49 4.47 3.09
C SER A 6 -29.26 3.64 2.06
N LYS A 7 -28.55 2.91 1.19
CA LYS A 7 -29.12 2.15 0.08
C LYS A 7 -29.48 0.72 0.46
N LYS A 8 -30.66 0.29 0.03
CA LYS A 8 -31.30 -0.99 0.38
C LYS A 8 -30.86 -2.12 -0.56
N SER A 9 -31.12 -3.35 -0.11
CA SER A 9 -30.94 -4.56 -0.89
C SER A 9 -31.67 -4.49 -2.23
N GLY A 10 -31.03 -4.96 -3.31
CA GLY A 10 -31.50 -4.90 -4.68
C GLY A 10 -31.26 -3.55 -5.39
N GLU A 11 -30.90 -2.48 -4.69
CA GLU A 11 -30.42 -1.26 -5.34
C GLU A 11 -29.02 -1.45 -5.93
N ARG A 12 -28.64 -0.58 -6.88
CA ARG A 12 -27.34 -0.60 -7.55
C ARG A 12 -26.59 0.70 -7.32
N LEU A 13 -25.28 0.59 -7.08
CA LEU A 13 -24.36 1.73 -6.97
C LEU A 13 -23.17 1.57 -7.90
N PHE A 14 -22.59 2.69 -8.34
CA PHE A 14 -21.35 2.69 -9.12
C PHE A 14 -20.16 2.87 -8.17
N LEU A 15 -19.62 1.75 -7.70
CA LEU A 15 -18.64 1.71 -6.61
C LEU A 15 -17.23 1.44 -7.12
N LEU A 16 -16.26 2.06 -6.47
CA LEU A 16 -14.86 1.65 -6.51
C LEU A 16 -14.71 0.25 -5.90
N GLY A 17 -13.74 -0.54 -6.36
CA GLY A 17 -13.44 -1.84 -5.76
C GLY A 17 -13.28 -1.79 -4.24
N ASN A 18 -12.49 -0.82 -3.75
CA ASN A 18 -12.33 -0.59 -2.31
C ASN A 18 -13.64 -0.24 -1.59
N GLU A 19 -14.50 0.61 -2.18
CA GLU A 19 -15.84 0.92 -1.64
C GLU A 19 -16.74 -0.34 -1.61
N ALA A 20 -16.62 -1.20 -2.61
CA ALA A 20 -17.38 -2.45 -2.71
C ALA A 20 -16.93 -3.49 -1.66
N VAL A 21 -15.62 -3.56 -1.35
CA VAL A 21 -15.12 -4.36 -0.22
C VAL A 21 -15.73 -3.88 1.10
N VAL A 22 -15.77 -2.57 1.33
CA VAL A 22 -16.39 -2.01 2.55
C VAL A 22 -17.86 -2.39 2.64
N ARG A 23 -18.62 -2.24 1.55
CA ARG A 23 -20.01 -2.68 1.49
C ARG A 23 -20.14 -4.17 1.80
N GLY A 24 -19.32 -5.01 1.18
CA GLY A 24 -19.33 -6.45 1.39
C GLY A 24 -19.00 -6.85 2.83
N ALA A 25 -18.05 -6.15 3.46
CA ALA A 25 -17.72 -6.38 4.86
C ALA A 25 -18.88 -6.05 5.80
N ILE A 26 -19.62 -4.97 5.51
CA ILE A 26 -20.83 -4.57 6.26
C ILE A 26 -21.97 -5.57 6.06
N GLU A 27 -22.25 -6.00 4.83
CA GLU A 27 -23.21 -7.08 4.55
C GLU A 27 -22.78 -8.39 5.23
N GLY A 28 -21.47 -8.60 5.34
CA GLY A 28 -20.85 -9.72 6.04
C GLY A 28 -20.89 -9.61 7.57
N GLY A 29 -21.41 -8.53 8.16
CA GLY A 29 -21.51 -8.38 9.61
C GLY A 29 -20.17 -8.18 10.32
N VAL A 30 -19.22 -7.49 9.68
CA VAL A 30 -17.97 -7.09 10.33
C VAL A 30 -18.23 -6.20 11.54
N ALA A 31 -17.63 -6.52 12.69
CA ALA A 31 -17.78 -5.77 13.92
C ALA A 31 -16.49 -5.06 14.35
N VAL A 32 -15.33 -5.59 13.95
CA VAL A 32 -14.01 -5.03 14.28
C VAL A 32 -13.23 -4.79 12.99
N THR A 33 -12.77 -3.57 12.80
CA THR A 33 -11.98 -3.15 11.65
C THR A 33 -10.73 -2.39 12.10
N ALA A 34 -9.59 -2.69 11.50
CA ALA A 34 -8.32 -2.02 11.81
C ALA A 34 -7.41 -2.01 10.58
N THR A 35 -6.56 -0.99 10.46
CA THR A 35 -5.60 -0.89 9.34
C THR A 35 -4.42 0.02 9.65
N TYR A 36 -3.34 -0.12 8.89
CA TYR A 36 -2.38 0.95 8.66
C TYR A 36 -2.54 1.41 7.20
N PRO A 37 -2.65 2.72 6.93
CA PRO A 37 -2.99 3.23 5.60
C PRO A 37 -1.91 2.90 4.56
N GLY A 38 -2.35 2.53 3.36
CA GLY A 38 -1.46 2.22 2.24
C GLY A 38 -2.20 2.00 0.93
N THR A 39 -1.75 2.68 -0.12
CA THR A 39 -2.23 2.50 -1.51
C THR A 39 -1.78 1.12 -2.03
N PRO A 40 -2.64 0.36 -2.73
CA PRO A 40 -3.94 0.73 -3.32
C PRO A 40 -5.18 0.39 -2.46
N SER A 41 -5.07 0.40 -1.12
CA SER A 41 -6.17 0.03 -0.21
C SER A 41 -6.68 1.15 0.70
N SER A 42 -6.20 2.39 0.49
CA SER A 42 -6.47 3.53 1.36
C SER A 42 -7.95 3.83 1.53
N GLU A 43 -8.72 3.79 0.44
CA GLU A 43 -10.12 4.19 0.41
C GLU A 43 -11.00 3.28 1.28
N ILE A 44 -10.56 2.04 1.57
CA ILE A 44 -11.25 1.15 2.52
C ILE A 44 -11.29 1.80 3.90
N GLY A 45 -10.16 2.32 4.37
CA GLY A 45 -10.05 2.98 5.67
C GLY A 45 -10.72 4.33 5.71
N ASP A 46 -10.59 5.13 4.65
CA ASP A 46 -11.25 6.43 4.57
C ASP A 46 -12.78 6.25 4.64
N THR A 47 -13.31 5.28 3.89
CA THR A 47 -14.74 4.97 3.88
C THR A 47 -15.22 4.47 5.25
N PHE A 48 -14.50 3.54 5.89
CA PHE A 48 -14.88 3.08 7.22
C PHE A 48 -14.84 4.20 8.25
N TYR A 49 -13.82 5.07 8.18
CA TYR A 49 -13.68 6.21 9.09
C TYR A 49 -14.89 7.16 9.02
N GLU A 50 -15.51 7.31 7.84
CA GLU A 50 -16.72 8.13 7.68
C GLU A 50 -17.98 7.48 8.30
N ILE A 51 -18.08 6.15 8.33
CA ILE A 51 -19.36 5.46 8.61
C ILE A 51 -19.36 4.60 9.89
N TYR A 52 -18.22 4.29 10.49
CA TYR A 52 -18.14 3.31 11.59
C TYR A 52 -19.00 3.67 12.80
N LYS A 53 -19.07 4.97 13.15
CA LYS A 53 -19.90 5.47 14.25
C LYS A 53 -21.39 5.27 13.98
N GLU A 54 -21.84 5.50 12.73
CA GLU A 54 -23.24 5.29 12.32
C GLU A 54 -23.62 3.80 12.36
N LEU A 55 -22.66 2.90 12.08
CA LEU A 55 -22.86 1.46 12.09
C LEU A 55 -22.71 0.80 13.46
N GLY A 56 -22.11 1.49 14.44
CA GLY A 56 -21.81 0.90 15.75
C GLY A 56 -20.73 -0.18 15.70
N ILE A 57 -19.83 -0.12 14.72
CA ILE A 57 -18.67 -1.03 14.59
C ILE A 57 -17.41 -0.37 15.16
N TYR A 58 -16.43 -1.19 15.54
CA TYR A 58 -15.12 -0.71 15.95
C TYR A 58 -14.25 -0.45 14.73
N PHE A 59 -13.62 0.73 14.64
CA PHE A 59 -12.65 1.09 13.61
C PHE A 59 -11.45 1.82 14.22
N GLU A 60 -10.24 1.45 13.78
CA GLU A 60 -9.05 2.24 14.07
C GLU A 60 -8.02 2.26 12.94
N PHE A 61 -7.33 3.39 12.81
CA PHE A 61 -6.01 3.44 12.18
C PHE A 61 -4.98 3.11 13.27
N SER A 62 -4.34 1.96 13.14
CA SER A 62 -3.29 1.50 14.04
C SER A 62 -1.93 2.09 13.64
N VAL A 63 -0.92 1.92 14.50
CA VAL A 63 0.42 2.49 14.26
C VAL A 63 1.21 1.76 13.17
N ASN A 64 0.94 0.47 12.96
CA ASN A 64 1.48 -0.34 11.87
C ASN A 64 0.58 -1.57 11.63
N GLU A 65 0.88 -2.32 10.58
CA GLU A 65 0.10 -3.47 10.12
C GLU A 65 0.11 -4.63 11.13
N LYS A 66 1.21 -4.81 11.87
CA LYS A 66 1.30 -5.82 12.93
C LYS A 66 0.27 -5.54 14.03
N VAL A 67 0.22 -4.31 14.53
CA VAL A 67 -0.74 -3.91 15.56
C VAL A 67 -2.18 -3.98 15.03
N ALA A 68 -2.43 -3.54 13.79
CA ALA A 68 -3.76 -3.64 13.17
C ALA A 68 -4.24 -5.10 13.09
N LEU A 69 -3.36 -6.02 12.70
CA LEU A 69 -3.66 -7.45 12.64
C LEU A 69 -3.94 -8.04 14.02
N GLU A 70 -3.19 -7.64 15.05
CA GLU A 70 -3.39 -8.09 16.43
C GLU A 70 -4.73 -7.62 17.02
N VAL A 71 -5.17 -6.41 16.69
CA VAL A 71 -6.48 -5.88 17.05
C VAL A 71 -7.60 -6.67 16.39
N ALA A 72 -7.53 -6.88 15.07
CA ALA A 72 -8.53 -7.68 14.35
C ALA A 72 -8.54 -9.15 14.83
N ALA A 73 -7.38 -9.75 15.09
CA ALA A 73 -7.28 -11.10 15.62
C ALA A 73 -7.93 -11.22 17.02
N SER A 74 -7.79 -10.20 17.86
CA SER A 74 -8.42 -10.15 19.19
C SER A 74 -9.94 -10.09 19.09
N GLY A 75 -10.49 -9.34 18.12
CA GLY A 75 -11.92 -9.36 17.79
C GLY A 75 -12.40 -10.76 17.40
N SER A 76 -11.67 -11.41 16.47
CA SER A 76 -11.96 -12.77 16.00
C SER A 76 -11.96 -13.82 17.11
N VAL A 77 -10.94 -13.82 17.98
CA VAL A 77 -10.87 -14.75 19.12
C VAL A 77 -12.00 -14.51 20.13
N SER A 78 -12.53 -13.29 20.17
CA SER A 78 -13.71 -12.90 20.97
C SER A 78 -15.05 -13.19 20.27
N GLY A 79 -15.03 -13.96 19.17
CA GLY A 79 -16.24 -14.36 18.44
C GLY A 79 -16.80 -13.31 17.47
N LEU A 80 -16.09 -12.20 17.24
CA LEU A 80 -16.53 -11.14 16.36
C LEU A 80 -15.91 -11.26 14.96
N ARG A 81 -16.72 -11.09 13.91
CA ARG A 81 -16.17 -10.97 12.56
C ARG A 81 -15.28 -9.74 12.46
N SER A 82 -14.05 -9.96 12.00
CA SER A 82 -12.98 -8.97 12.07
C SER A 82 -12.29 -8.84 10.72
N PHE A 83 -12.02 -7.61 10.32
CA PHE A 83 -11.42 -7.29 9.03
C PHE A 83 -10.21 -6.37 9.21
N VAL A 84 -9.11 -6.75 8.57
CA VAL A 84 -7.89 -5.94 8.52
C VAL A 84 -7.36 -5.94 7.10
N TRP A 85 -6.78 -4.82 6.69
CA TRP A 85 -6.23 -4.68 5.35
C TRP A 85 -4.99 -3.82 5.34
N PHE A 86 -4.17 -4.05 4.33
CA PHE A 86 -2.99 -3.26 3.99
C PHE A 86 -2.57 -3.58 2.55
N LYS A 87 -1.65 -2.78 2.00
CA LYS A 87 -0.93 -3.14 0.77
C LYS A 87 -0.05 -4.37 0.98
N HIS A 88 0.40 -5.03 -0.09
CA HIS A 88 1.18 -6.27 0.01
C HIS A 88 2.37 -6.20 0.96
N VAL A 89 3.22 -5.17 0.87
CA VAL A 89 4.40 -5.06 1.76
C VAL A 89 4.03 -4.88 3.22
N GLY A 90 2.81 -4.43 3.52
CA GLY A 90 2.28 -4.35 4.88
C GLY A 90 2.14 -5.74 5.52
N LEU A 91 1.88 -6.78 4.72
CA LEU A 91 1.87 -8.16 5.20
C LEU A 91 3.28 -8.61 5.64
N ASN A 92 4.35 -8.03 5.09
CA ASN A 92 5.72 -8.30 5.57
C ASN A 92 5.89 -7.81 7.02
N VAL A 93 5.35 -6.62 7.32
CA VAL A 93 5.37 -6.03 8.68
C VAL A 93 4.52 -6.86 9.64
N ALA A 94 3.34 -7.32 9.19
CA ALA A 94 2.44 -8.15 10.00
C ALA A 94 2.79 -9.64 10.03
N SER A 95 3.82 -10.08 9.31
CA SER A 95 4.08 -11.49 8.99
C SER A 95 4.21 -12.38 10.21
N ASP A 96 4.94 -11.95 11.24
CA ASP A 96 5.13 -12.70 12.49
C ASP A 96 3.79 -13.06 13.16
N SER A 97 2.91 -12.06 13.29
CA SER A 97 1.57 -12.25 13.86
C SER A 97 0.70 -13.07 12.90
N PHE A 98 0.78 -12.82 11.59
CA PHE A 98 0.03 -13.56 10.56
C PHE A 98 0.35 -15.06 10.54
N MET A 99 1.63 -15.44 10.61
CA MET A 99 2.06 -16.85 10.62
C MET A 99 1.52 -17.61 11.83
N SER A 100 1.30 -16.91 12.94
CA SER A 100 0.76 -17.50 14.17
C SER A 100 -0.75 -17.70 14.12
N LEU A 101 -1.50 -16.99 13.27
CA LEU A 101 -2.97 -17.03 13.25
C LEU A 101 -3.55 -18.39 12.85
N ALA A 102 -2.90 -19.14 11.97
CA ALA A 102 -3.36 -20.49 11.65
C ALA A 102 -3.28 -21.45 12.85
N TYR A 103 -2.38 -21.17 13.80
CA TYR A 103 -2.17 -21.94 15.02
C TYR A 103 -3.09 -21.53 16.17
N THR A 104 -3.80 -20.40 16.03
CA THR A 104 -4.81 -19.95 16.98
C THR A 104 -6.22 -20.25 16.50
N ASP A 105 -7.13 -20.38 17.45
CA ASP A 105 -8.51 -20.77 17.17
C ASP A 105 -9.37 -19.56 16.75
N ILE A 106 -9.43 -19.32 15.44
CA ILE A 106 -10.28 -18.28 14.82
C ILE A 106 -11.76 -18.65 15.03
N ARG A 107 -12.46 -17.86 15.86
CA ARG A 107 -13.85 -18.12 16.28
C ARG A 107 -14.88 -17.30 15.52
N GLY A 108 -14.71 -15.99 15.49
CA GLY A 108 -15.37 -15.10 14.52
C GLY A 108 -14.54 -15.03 13.24
N GLY A 109 -15.19 -14.95 12.08
CA GLY A 109 -14.45 -14.94 10.81
C GLY A 109 -13.41 -13.81 10.77
N LEU A 110 -12.17 -14.13 10.36
CA LEU A 110 -11.07 -13.17 10.23
C LEU A 110 -10.66 -13.09 8.76
N VAL A 111 -10.82 -11.90 8.18
CA VAL A 111 -10.37 -11.61 6.82
C VAL A 111 -9.21 -10.63 6.90
N VAL A 112 -8.10 -11.00 6.27
CA VAL A 112 -6.91 -10.18 6.07
C VAL A 112 -6.85 -9.85 4.59
N LEU A 113 -7.10 -8.60 4.19
CA LEU A 113 -6.95 -8.19 2.80
C LEU A 113 -5.53 -7.73 2.51
N SER A 114 -4.94 -8.30 1.46
CA SER A 114 -3.67 -7.86 0.88
C SER A 114 -3.93 -7.26 -0.48
N ALA A 115 -3.66 -5.97 -0.62
CA ALA A 115 -3.74 -5.29 -1.91
C ALA A 115 -2.36 -5.30 -2.58
N ASP A 116 -2.17 -6.22 -3.53
CA ASP A 116 -0.93 -6.41 -4.26
C ASP A 116 -0.80 -5.36 -5.39
N ASP A 117 0.45 -4.96 -5.68
CA ASP A 117 0.78 -3.91 -6.66
C ASP A 117 1.69 -4.43 -7.77
N PRO A 118 1.18 -5.28 -8.70
CA PRO A 118 1.91 -5.63 -9.92
C PRO A 118 2.38 -4.37 -10.66
N SER A 119 3.59 -4.39 -11.24
CA SER A 119 4.30 -3.22 -11.78
C SER A 119 4.69 -2.11 -10.79
N MET A 120 4.44 -2.30 -9.48
CA MET A 120 4.96 -1.44 -8.41
C MET A 120 4.63 0.05 -8.58
N PHE A 121 3.37 0.38 -8.94
CA PHE A 121 2.96 1.77 -9.16
C PHE A 121 3.23 2.69 -7.96
N SER A 122 3.23 2.12 -6.76
CA SER A 122 3.42 2.87 -5.50
C SER A 122 4.23 2.07 -4.46
N SER A 123 5.12 1.20 -4.93
CA SER A 123 5.79 0.19 -4.10
C SER A 123 7.29 0.05 -4.39
N GLN A 124 8.03 -0.45 -3.40
CA GLN A 124 9.47 -0.63 -3.47
C GLN A 124 9.86 -1.90 -4.25
N ASN A 125 8.97 -2.90 -4.24
CA ASN A 125 9.16 -4.19 -4.89
C ASN A 125 7.83 -4.73 -5.46
N GLU A 126 7.96 -5.62 -6.45
CA GLU A 126 6.88 -6.53 -6.86
C GLU A 126 6.91 -7.73 -5.92
N GLN A 127 5.77 -8.15 -5.39
CA GLN A 127 5.71 -9.36 -4.59
C GLN A 127 4.33 -10.01 -4.73
N ASP A 128 4.31 -11.34 -4.68
CA ASP A 128 3.08 -12.12 -4.78
C ASP A 128 2.70 -12.70 -3.41
N ASN A 129 1.68 -12.12 -2.77
CA ASN A 129 1.28 -12.54 -1.44
C ASN A 129 0.52 -13.88 -1.40
N ARG A 130 0.28 -14.53 -2.55
CA ARG A 130 -0.15 -15.94 -2.56
C ARG A 130 0.90 -16.85 -1.91
N HIS A 131 2.17 -16.45 -1.91
CA HIS A 131 3.22 -17.12 -1.15
C HIS A 131 2.98 -17.08 0.37
N TYR A 132 2.47 -15.97 0.92
CA TYR A 132 2.13 -15.85 2.34
C TYR A 132 1.00 -16.79 2.74
N ALA A 133 -0.03 -16.94 1.91
CA ALA A 133 -1.12 -17.90 2.16
C ALA A 133 -0.58 -19.34 2.31
N ARG A 134 0.31 -19.75 1.40
CA ARG A 134 0.93 -21.09 1.41
C ARG A 134 1.83 -21.28 2.63
N LEU A 135 2.72 -20.30 2.90
CA LEU A 135 3.63 -20.35 4.04
C LEU A 135 2.87 -20.39 5.38
N GLY A 136 1.84 -19.54 5.51
CA GLY A 136 1.02 -19.41 6.71
C GLY A 136 -0.04 -20.48 6.89
N ASN A 137 -0.29 -21.33 5.88
CA ASN A 137 -1.41 -22.29 5.87
C ASN A 137 -2.77 -21.58 6.01
N VAL A 138 -2.93 -20.46 5.30
CA VAL A 138 -4.10 -19.56 5.33
C VAL A 138 -4.85 -19.67 4.03
N VAL A 139 -6.18 -19.77 4.08
CA VAL A 139 -7.02 -19.90 2.87
C VAL A 139 -7.00 -18.60 2.07
N LEU A 140 -6.94 -18.68 0.74
CA LEU A 140 -6.80 -17.55 -0.17
C LEU A 140 -8.04 -17.37 -1.05
N ILE A 141 -8.53 -16.14 -1.12
CA ILE A 141 -9.65 -15.72 -1.97
C ILE A 141 -9.24 -14.53 -2.84
N GLU A 142 -9.56 -14.56 -4.13
CA GLU A 142 -9.17 -13.57 -5.14
C GLU A 142 -10.37 -13.09 -5.98
N PRO A 143 -10.96 -11.90 -5.71
CA PRO A 143 -11.98 -11.31 -6.57
C PRO A 143 -11.42 -10.82 -7.90
N SER A 144 -12.27 -10.77 -8.93
CA SER A 144 -11.93 -10.12 -10.20
C SER A 144 -12.69 -8.83 -10.46
N THR A 145 -13.79 -8.54 -9.75
CA THR A 145 -14.68 -7.39 -10.02
C THR A 145 -15.12 -6.68 -8.74
N PRO A 146 -15.61 -5.42 -8.79
CA PRO A 146 -16.20 -4.77 -7.62
C PRO A 146 -17.42 -5.52 -7.08
N GLN A 147 -18.24 -6.12 -7.96
CA GLN A 147 -19.35 -6.97 -7.53
C GLN A 147 -18.85 -8.18 -6.72
N GLU A 148 -17.80 -8.85 -7.19
CA GLU A 148 -17.23 -9.98 -6.47
C GLU A 148 -16.51 -9.57 -5.19
N MET A 149 -15.85 -8.42 -5.16
CA MET A 149 -15.31 -7.85 -3.92
C MET A 149 -16.39 -7.75 -2.86
N LYS A 150 -17.58 -7.27 -3.24
CA LYS A 150 -18.72 -7.19 -2.35
C LYS A 150 -19.21 -8.58 -1.94
N ASP A 151 -19.48 -9.46 -2.90
CA ASP A 151 -20.12 -10.77 -2.64
C ASP A 151 -19.20 -11.75 -1.90
N LEU A 152 -17.89 -11.66 -2.11
CA LEU A 152 -16.92 -12.57 -1.52
C LEU A 152 -16.55 -12.22 -0.08
N MET A 153 -16.79 -11.00 0.39
CA MET A 153 -16.51 -10.65 1.79
C MET A 153 -17.40 -11.42 2.78
N PRO A 154 -18.74 -11.45 2.65
CA PRO A 154 -19.59 -12.32 3.47
C PRO A 154 -19.21 -13.80 3.35
N TYR A 155 -18.89 -14.24 2.14
CA TYR A 155 -18.45 -15.61 1.89
C TYR A 155 -17.12 -15.93 2.59
N ALA A 156 -16.15 -15.01 2.58
CA ALA A 156 -14.87 -15.15 3.25
C ALA A 156 -15.04 -15.31 4.76
N PHE A 157 -15.87 -14.49 5.41
CA PHE A 157 -16.18 -14.66 6.84
C PHE A 157 -16.78 -16.03 7.12
N MET A 158 -17.74 -16.48 6.31
CA MET A 158 -18.36 -17.79 6.47
C MET A 158 -17.35 -18.94 6.27
N VAL A 159 -16.45 -18.85 5.26
CA VAL A 159 -15.41 -19.86 5.06
C VAL A 159 -14.46 -19.88 6.26
N SER A 160 -13.99 -18.71 6.70
CA SER A 160 -13.13 -18.55 7.87
C SER A 160 -13.71 -19.24 9.12
N GLU A 161 -15.00 -19.02 9.41
CA GLU A 161 -15.71 -19.63 10.54
C GLU A 161 -15.86 -21.15 10.40
N LYS A 162 -16.17 -21.63 9.19
CA LYS A 162 -16.32 -23.07 8.91
C LYS A 162 -15.02 -23.84 9.10
N VAL A 163 -13.90 -23.28 8.65
CA VAL A 163 -12.59 -23.96 8.74
C VAL A 163 -11.80 -23.56 9.98
N ARG A 164 -12.21 -22.51 10.70
CA ARG A 164 -11.51 -21.94 11.86
C ARG A 164 -10.06 -21.58 11.53
N LEU A 165 -9.88 -20.93 10.38
CA LEU A 165 -8.62 -20.37 9.86
C LEU A 165 -8.88 -18.94 9.39
N PRO A 166 -7.87 -18.05 9.38
CA PRO A 166 -8.02 -16.77 8.71
C PRO A 166 -8.17 -16.96 7.20
N ILE A 167 -8.65 -15.90 6.54
CA ILE A 167 -8.68 -15.79 5.07
C ILE A 167 -7.73 -14.68 4.65
N LEU A 168 -6.82 -14.99 3.73
CA LEU A 168 -6.11 -13.98 2.96
C LEU A 168 -6.99 -13.62 1.75
N PHE A 169 -7.50 -12.39 1.73
CA PHE A 169 -8.30 -11.87 0.63
C PHE A 169 -7.41 -11.00 -0.24
N ARG A 170 -6.97 -11.52 -1.39
CA ARG A 170 -5.97 -10.84 -2.21
C ARG A 170 -6.64 -10.05 -3.32
N THR A 171 -6.33 -8.77 -3.40
CA THR A 171 -6.72 -7.89 -4.52
C THR A 171 -5.47 -7.42 -5.25
N THR A 172 -5.64 -6.85 -6.44
CA THR A 172 -4.56 -6.14 -7.14
C THR A 172 -4.95 -4.69 -7.38
N THR A 173 -3.99 -3.80 -7.64
CA THR A 173 -4.19 -2.36 -7.92
C THR A 173 -5.38 -2.09 -8.83
N ARG A 174 -5.57 -2.88 -9.89
CA ARG A 174 -6.66 -2.70 -10.86
C ARG A 174 -8.02 -3.07 -10.32
N VAL A 175 -8.13 -4.17 -9.58
CA VAL A 175 -9.40 -4.54 -8.95
C VAL A 175 -9.76 -3.53 -7.86
N ALA A 176 -8.76 -3.10 -7.08
CA ALA A 176 -8.96 -2.13 -6.00
C ALA A 176 -9.44 -0.76 -6.51
N HIS A 177 -8.88 -0.27 -7.62
CA HIS A 177 -9.14 1.08 -8.14
C HIS A 177 -10.08 1.14 -9.35
N MET A 178 -10.67 0.03 -9.81
CA MET A 178 -11.70 0.10 -10.84
C MET A 178 -13.08 0.42 -10.24
N ARG A 179 -13.95 1.05 -11.04
CA ARG A 179 -15.36 1.26 -10.70
C ARG A 179 -16.27 0.35 -11.50
N GLY A 180 -17.33 -0.14 -10.87
CA GLY A 180 -18.32 -1.01 -11.49
C GLY A 180 -19.70 -0.83 -10.89
N VAL A 181 -20.73 -1.27 -11.60
CA VAL A 181 -22.09 -1.33 -11.06
C VAL A 181 -22.16 -2.51 -10.09
N VAL A 182 -22.48 -2.24 -8.83
CA VAL A 182 -22.59 -3.22 -7.76
C VAL A 182 -24.02 -3.28 -7.26
N GLU A 183 -24.62 -4.47 -7.33
CA GLU A 183 -25.92 -4.79 -6.75
C GLU A 183 -25.77 -5.11 -5.27
N LEU A 184 -26.51 -4.40 -4.44
CA LEU A 184 -26.36 -4.41 -2.99
C LEU A 184 -27.22 -5.49 -2.33
N GLY A 185 -26.71 -6.08 -1.25
CA GLY A 185 -27.47 -6.95 -0.34
C GLY A 185 -27.91 -6.22 0.93
N ASP A 186 -28.49 -6.95 1.88
CA ASP A 186 -28.90 -6.39 3.17
C ASP A 186 -27.69 -6.12 4.06
N ILE A 187 -27.66 -4.93 4.69
CA ILE A 187 -26.64 -4.62 5.69
C ILE A 187 -26.94 -5.33 7.00
N PHE A 188 -25.88 -5.77 7.67
CA PHE A 188 -26.00 -6.38 8.98
C PHE A 188 -26.03 -5.30 10.07
N THR A 189 -27.03 -5.35 10.95
CA THR A 189 -27.23 -4.32 12.00
C THR A 189 -27.18 -4.86 13.42
N ASN A 190 -27.15 -6.19 13.62
CA ASN A 190 -27.28 -6.82 14.92
C ASN A 190 -25.98 -7.51 15.35
N PHE A 191 -25.00 -6.73 15.78
CA PHE A 191 -23.71 -7.24 16.20
C PHE A 191 -23.80 -8.01 17.52
N PRO A 192 -23.27 -9.25 17.59
CA PRO A 192 -23.16 -9.95 18.87
C PRO A 192 -22.21 -9.20 19.79
N GLN A 193 -22.43 -9.32 21.11
CA GLN A 193 -21.45 -8.89 22.08
C GLN A 193 -20.26 -9.88 22.05
N GLY A 194 -19.05 -9.37 21.87
CA GLY A 194 -17.85 -10.20 21.89
C GLY A 194 -17.62 -10.82 23.26
N GLU A 195 -17.23 -12.10 23.28
CA GLU A 195 -16.89 -12.85 24.49
C GLU A 195 -15.56 -13.58 24.32
N PHE A 196 -14.59 -13.27 25.18
CA PHE A 196 -13.34 -14.03 25.24
C PHE A 196 -13.52 -15.31 26.05
N ILE A 197 -13.54 -16.46 25.35
CA ILE A 197 -13.57 -17.78 26.02
C ILE A 197 -12.14 -18.29 26.18
N ARG A 198 -11.68 -18.41 27.43
CA ARG A 198 -10.33 -18.88 27.78
C ARG A 198 -10.10 -20.33 27.34
N ASP A 199 -9.15 -20.55 26.44
CA ASP A 199 -8.68 -21.89 26.01
C ASP A 199 -7.18 -21.85 25.64
N PRO A 200 -6.26 -21.86 26.62
CA PRO A 200 -4.83 -21.71 26.35
C PRO A 200 -4.24 -22.80 25.46
N ALA A 201 -4.83 -24.00 25.46
CA ALA A 201 -4.40 -25.11 24.62
C ALA A 201 -4.54 -24.78 23.12
N LYS A 202 -5.53 -23.97 22.76
CA LYS A 202 -5.79 -23.55 21.37
C LYS A 202 -5.41 -22.11 21.05
N LEU A 203 -5.20 -21.27 22.08
CA LEU A 203 -4.94 -19.84 21.90
C LEU A 203 -3.48 -19.44 22.13
N VAL A 204 -2.67 -20.31 22.75
CA VAL A 204 -1.26 -20.01 23.04
C VAL A 204 -0.37 -21.00 22.26
N PRO A 205 0.34 -20.57 21.21
CA PRO A 205 1.13 -21.45 20.35
C PRO A 205 2.50 -21.81 20.97
N VAL A 206 2.51 -22.31 22.22
CA VAL A 206 3.71 -22.96 22.78
C VAL A 206 4.02 -24.25 22.03
N PRO A 207 5.27 -24.76 22.03
CA PRO A 207 5.68 -25.88 21.18
C PRO A 207 4.77 -27.12 21.22
N SER A 208 4.28 -27.52 22.40
CA SER A 208 3.36 -28.66 22.54
C SER A 208 2.00 -28.42 21.87
N ASN A 209 1.44 -27.21 22.01
CA ASN A 209 0.19 -26.81 21.38
C ASN A 209 0.39 -26.67 19.86
N ALA A 210 1.47 -26.01 19.43
CA ALA A 210 1.77 -25.78 18.02
C ALA A 210 1.96 -27.10 17.26
N TYR A 211 2.63 -28.09 17.86
CA TYR A 211 2.77 -29.43 17.29
C TYR A 211 1.41 -30.08 17.01
N ARG A 212 0.50 -30.06 18.00
CA ARG A 212 -0.88 -30.57 17.84
C ARG A 212 -1.65 -29.76 16.78
N SER A 213 -1.62 -28.44 16.89
CA SER A 213 -2.32 -27.53 15.98
C SER A 213 -1.87 -27.74 14.53
N LYS A 214 -0.61 -28.10 14.27
CA LYS A 214 -0.15 -28.37 12.90
C LYS A 214 -0.94 -29.50 12.23
N GLY A 215 -1.20 -30.60 12.94
CA GLY A 215 -2.05 -31.68 12.42
C GLY A 215 -3.48 -31.20 12.14
N GLU A 216 -4.05 -30.41 13.04
CA GLU A 216 -5.39 -29.84 12.90
C GLU A 216 -5.47 -28.86 11.71
N ILE A 217 -4.45 -28.04 11.49
CA ILE A 217 -4.37 -27.11 10.35
C ILE A 217 -4.43 -27.87 9.03
N ILE A 218 -3.74 -29.01 8.89
CA ILE A 218 -3.81 -29.81 7.66
C ILE A 218 -5.23 -30.32 7.41
N GLU A 219 -5.94 -30.79 8.44
CA GLU A 219 -7.33 -31.21 8.31
C GLU A 219 -8.28 -30.03 8.00
N LYS A 220 -8.01 -28.85 8.56
CA LYS A 220 -8.74 -27.61 8.23
C LYS A 220 -8.51 -27.20 6.76
N LEU A 221 -7.28 -27.31 6.25
CA LEU A 221 -6.97 -27.06 4.84
C LEU A 221 -7.66 -28.05 3.91
N LYS A 222 -7.71 -29.35 4.24
CA LYS A 222 -8.49 -30.32 3.44
C LYS A 222 -9.98 -29.94 3.37
N LYS A 223 -10.55 -29.45 4.48
CA LYS A 223 -11.93 -28.92 4.48
C LYS A 223 -12.06 -27.68 3.60
N ALA A 224 -11.09 -26.78 3.64
CA ALA A 224 -11.05 -25.61 2.76
C ALA A 224 -10.93 -26.00 1.28
N GLU A 225 -10.13 -27.02 0.95
CA GLU A 225 -10.01 -27.58 -0.40
C GLU A 225 -11.34 -28.16 -0.88
N TYR A 226 -12.06 -28.88 -0.02
CA TYR A 226 -13.42 -29.34 -0.34
C TYR A 226 -14.35 -28.16 -0.64
N ILE A 227 -14.31 -27.10 0.18
CA ILE A 227 -15.08 -25.88 -0.07
C ILE A 227 -14.69 -25.24 -1.40
N ALA A 228 -13.40 -25.19 -1.73
CA ALA A 228 -12.92 -24.63 -2.99
C ALA A 228 -13.40 -25.44 -4.20
N ASN A 229 -13.36 -26.77 -4.12
CA ASN A 229 -13.85 -27.65 -5.20
C ASN A 229 -15.34 -27.50 -5.48
N GLU A 230 -16.15 -27.21 -4.45
CA GLU A 230 -17.62 -27.11 -4.56
C GLU A 230 -18.11 -25.65 -4.56
N SER A 231 -17.19 -24.67 -4.61
CA SER A 231 -17.55 -23.26 -4.53
C SER A 231 -18.26 -22.76 -5.79
N VAL A 232 -19.42 -22.13 -5.62
CA VAL A 232 -20.16 -21.45 -6.69
C VAL A 232 -19.41 -20.24 -7.27
N PHE A 233 -18.37 -19.76 -6.58
CA PHE A 233 -17.53 -18.66 -7.03
C PHE A 233 -16.37 -19.12 -7.92
N ASN A 234 -16.06 -20.42 -7.93
CA ASN A 234 -15.23 -20.99 -8.97
C ASN A 234 -16.15 -21.34 -10.15
N LYS A 235 -15.89 -20.75 -11.32
CA LYS A 235 -16.82 -20.81 -12.46
C LYS A 235 -16.14 -21.39 -13.68
N LEU A 236 -16.74 -22.42 -14.25
CA LEU A 236 -16.42 -22.88 -15.59
C LEU A 236 -17.37 -22.20 -16.57
N ILE A 237 -16.82 -21.41 -17.49
CA ILE A 237 -17.55 -20.57 -18.42
C ILE A 237 -17.21 -21.02 -19.83
N GLU A 238 -18.22 -21.34 -20.63
CA GLU A 238 -18.07 -21.49 -22.07
C GLU A 238 -18.25 -20.10 -22.71
N VAL A 239 -17.18 -19.62 -23.35
CA VAL A 239 -17.22 -18.37 -24.11
C VAL A 239 -17.50 -18.72 -25.56
N ASP A 240 -18.56 -18.15 -26.12
CA ASP A 240 -18.90 -18.31 -27.52
C ASP A 240 -18.06 -17.40 -28.42
N GLY A 241 -17.81 -17.88 -29.63
CA GLY A 241 -17.03 -17.15 -30.62
C GLY A 241 -17.03 -17.86 -31.97
N LYS A 242 -16.61 -17.15 -33.02
CA LYS A 242 -16.51 -17.68 -34.38
C LYS A 242 -15.35 -18.65 -34.57
N ILE A 243 -14.28 -18.49 -33.80
CA ILE A 243 -13.05 -19.28 -33.92
C ILE A 243 -12.89 -20.12 -32.66
N ASP A 244 -13.01 -21.44 -32.76
CA ASP A 244 -12.77 -22.34 -31.64
C ASP A 244 -11.27 -22.50 -31.39
N THR A 245 -10.83 -22.08 -30.20
CA THR A 245 -9.43 -22.16 -29.78
C THR A 245 -9.03 -23.55 -29.30
N GLY A 246 -10.00 -24.38 -28.92
CA GLY A 246 -9.76 -25.66 -28.23
C GLY A 246 -9.14 -25.52 -26.83
N LEU A 247 -8.96 -24.31 -26.31
CA LEU A 247 -8.27 -24.05 -25.05
C LEU A 247 -9.15 -24.28 -23.83
N LEU A 248 -8.50 -24.72 -22.74
CA LEU A 248 -8.93 -24.42 -21.38
C LEU A 248 -8.06 -23.29 -20.84
N ILE A 249 -8.65 -22.17 -20.46
CA ILE A 249 -7.96 -21.06 -19.83
C ILE A 249 -8.26 -21.11 -18.33
N ILE A 250 -7.23 -21.29 -17.50
CA ILE A 250 -7.35 -21.27 -16.03
C ILE A 250 -6.84 -19.93 -15.54
N VAL A 251 -7.68 -19.19 -14.82
CA VAL A 251 -7.42 -17.78 -14.50
C VAL A 251 -7.96 -17.40 -13.12
N SER A 252 -7.30 -16.46 -12.44
CA SER A 252 -7.77 -15.87 -11.17
C SER A 252 -7.60 -14.35 -11.15
N GLY A 253 -8.26 -13.69 -10.20
CA GLY A 253 -8.08 -12.26 -9.94
C GLY A 253 -8.39 -11.37 -11.16
N VAL A 254 -7.67 -10.24 -11.29
CA VAL A 254 -7.89 -9.27 -12.39
C VAL A 254 -7.70 -9.88 -13.77
N SER A 255 -6.81 -10.86 -13.92
CA SER A 255 -6.47 -11.42 -15.23
C SER A 255 -7.67 -12.07 -15.91
N PHE A 256 -8.71 -12.44 -15.15
CA PHE A 256 -9.99 -12.87 -15.69
C PHE A 256 -10.59 -11.82 -16.64
N ASN A 257 -10.57 -10.55 -16.26
CA ASN A 257 -11.16 -9.48 -17.09
C ASN A 257 -10.38 -9.34 -18.40
N TYR A 258 -9.04 -9.37 -18.35
CA TYR A 258 -8.21 -9.30 -19.57
C TYR A 258 -8.46 -10.48 -20.52
N VAL A 259 -8.65 -11.68 -19.98
CA VAL A 259 -9.01 -12.87 -20.77
C VAL A 259 -10.38 -12.69 -21.41
N MET A 260 -11.38 -12.25 -20.65
CA MET A 260 -12.73 -12.07 -21.19
C MET A 260 -12.77 -10.98 -22.28
N ASP A 261 -12.08 -9.86 -22.07
CA ASP A 261 -11.97 -8.78 -23.05
C ASP A 261 -11.27 -9.26 -24.34
N ALA A 262 -10.14 -9.96 -24.22
CA ALA A 262 -9.41 -10.50 -25.37
C ALA A 262 -10.23 -11.54 -26.17
N LEU A 263 -10.93 -12.45 -25.49
CA LEU A 263 -11.78 -13.44 -26.16
C LEU A 263 -12.96 -12.77 -26.88
N ALA A 264 -13.59 -11.77 -26.25
CA ALA A 264 -14.72 -11.04 -26.82
C ALA A 264 -14.31 -10.20 -28.03
N GLU A 265 -13.26 -9.37 -27.90
CA GLU A 265 -12.74 -8.50 -28.96
C GLU A 265 -12.33 -9.31 -30.20
N ARG A 266 -11.74 -10.49 -29.98
CA ARG A 266 -11.25 -11.37 -31.06
C ARG A 266 -12.24 -12.45 -31.48
N ASN A 267 -13.44 -12.46 -30.89
CA ASN A 267 -14.54 -13.38 -31.21
C ASN A 267 -14.10 -14.86 -31.15
N LEU A 268 -13.37 -15.21 -30.09
CA LEU A 268 -12.77 -16.51 -29.86
C LEU A 268 -13.61 -17.35 -28.91
N LYS A 269 -13.86 -18.61 -29.30
CA LYS A 269 -14.51 -19.61 -28.45
C LYS A 269 -13.47 -20.34 -27.59
N ALA A 270 -13.69 -20.37 -26.28
CA ALA A 270 -12.80 -21.03 -25.32
C ALA A 270 -13.57 -21.49 -24.07
N MET A 271 -13.01 -22.46 -23.34
CA MET A 271 -13.47 -22.77 -21.98
C MET A 271 -12.61 -22.01 -20.98
N VAL A 272 -13.23 -21.25 -20.08
CA VAL A 272 -12.55 -20.46 -19.05
C VAL A 272 -12.92 -20.98 -17.67
N LEU A 273 -11.96 -21.54 -16.94
CA LEU A 273 -12.10 -21.86 -15.53
C LEU A 273 -11.56 -20.69 -14.69
N LYS A 274 -12.49 -19.88 -14.17
CA LYS A 274 -12.18 -18.84 -13.21
C LYS A 274 -12.10 -19.42 -11.80
N LEU A 275 -10.93 -19.29 -11.17
CA LEU A 275 -10.70 -19.65 -9.78
C LEU A 275 -10.71 -18.40 -8.90
N THR A 276 -11.56 -18.44 -7.89
CA THR A 276 -11.70 -17.42 -6.84
C THR A 276 -11.08 -17.90 -5.53
N LEU A 277 -11.21 -19.19 -5.20
CA LEU A 277 -10.48 -19.81 -4.09
C LEU A 277 -9.26 -20.53 -4.66
N THR A 278 -8.09 -19.92 -4.54
CA THR A 278 -6.85 -20.39 -5.20
C THR A 278 -5.88 -21.08 -4.25
N TYR A 279 -6.09 -20.99 -2.93
CA TYR A 279 -5.40 -21.83 -1.96
C TYR A 279 -6.31 -22.21 -0.77
N PRO A 280 -6.43 -23.49 -0.41
CA PRO A 280 -5.94 -24.66 -1.12
C PRO A 280 -6.42 -24.74 -2.57
N PHE A 281 -5.58 -25.26 -3.45
CA PHE A 281 -5.87 -25.32 -4.88
C PHE A 281 -6.97 -26.36 -5.14
N PRO A 282 -8.04 -26.05 -5.90
CA PRO A 282 -9.18 -26.94 -6.09
C PRO A 282 -8.88 -28.04 -7.12
N GLU A 283 -8.07 -29.02 -6.72
CA GLU A 283 -7.52 -30.07 -7.58
C GLU A 283 -8.62 -30.85 -8.33
N LYS A 284 -9.70 -31.27 -7.65
CA LYS A 284 -10.80 -32.05 -8.25
C LYS A 284 -11.52 -31.24 -9.33
N LEU A 285 -11.82 -29.96 -9.08
CA LEU A 285 -12.47 -29.08 -10.06
C LEU A 285 -11.59 -28.85 -11.29
N VAL A 286 -10.29 -28.59 -11.08
CA VAL A 286 -9.33 -28.38 -12.18
C VAL A 286 -9.17 -29.66 -13.01
N MET A 287 -9.07 -30.82 -12.36
CA MET A 287 -9.03 -32.12 -13.04
C MET A 287 -10.27 -32.35 -13.91
N GLU A 288 -11.47 -32.03 -13.42
CA GLU A 288 -12.70 -32.14 -14.20
C GLU A 288 -12.66 -31.25 -15.44
N ALA A 289 -12.24 -29.99 -15.28
CA ALA A 289 -12.15 -29.04 -16.38
C ALA A 289 -11.12 -29.46 -17.46
N MET A 290 -10.04 -30.14 -17.05
CA MET A 290 -8.97 -30.59 -17.96
C MET A 290 -9.31 -31.85 -18.78
N LYS A 291 -10.32 -32.65 -18.39
CA LYS A 291 -10.54 -34.00 -18.95
C LYS A 291 -10.49 -34.07 -20.48
N ASN A 292 -11.21 -33.17 -21.17
CA ASN A 292 -11.35 -33.17 -22.62
C ASN A 292 -10.57 -32.03 -23.31
N LYS A 293 -9.50 -31.53 -22.67
CA LYS A 293 -8.75 -30.37 -23.15
C LYS A 293 -7.26 -30.69 -23.22
N GLU A 294 -6.67 -30.60 -24.42
CA GLU A 294 -5.27 -30.93 -24.65
C GLU A 294 -4.32 -29.76 -24.46
N LYS A 295 -4.83 -28.53 -24.63
CA LYS A 295 -4.09 -27.29 -24.49
C LYS A 295 -4.68 -26.47 -23.33
N ILE A 296 -3.83 -26.09 -22.40
CA ILE A 296 -4.18 -25.33 -21.19
C ILE A 296 -3.38 -24.03 -21.21
N LEU A 297 -4.04 -22.90 -21.07
CA LEU A 297 -3.40 -21.59 -20.86
C LEU A 297 -3.65 -21.18 -19.41
N VAL A 298 -2.59 -20.90 -18.66
CA VAL A 298 -2.68 -20.43 -17.27
C VAL A 298 -2.37 -18.95 -17.23
N VAL A 299 -3.33 -18.16 -16.76
CA VAL A 299 -3.21 -16.70 -16.70
C VAL A 299 -3.29 -16.26 -15.24
N GLU A 300 -2.16 -15.77 -14.72
CA GLU A 300 -2.05 -15.29 -13.35
C GLU A 300 -1.05 -14.13 -13.25
N GLU A 301 -1.31 -13.19 -12.33
CA GLU A 301 -0.44 -12.03 -12.07
C GLU A 301 0.84 -12.44 -11.33
N VAL A 302 1.96 -11.77 -11.61
CA VAL A 302 3.25 -11.91 -10.91
C VAL A 302 3.86 -13.32 -11.00
N ASP A 303 3.65 -14.21 -10.02
CA ASP A 303 4.35 -15.49 -9.96
C ASP A 303 3.54 -16.66 -10.60
N PRO A 304 4.19 -17.70 -11.16
CA PRO A 304 3.54 -18.89 -11.70
C PRO A 304 3.11 -19.85 -10.57
N ILE A 305 2.15 -19.45 -9.74
CA ILE A 305 1.64 -20.26 -8.62
C ILE A 305 0.71 -21.35 -9.13
N MET A 306 -0.37 -20.99 -9.81
CA MET A 306 -1.36 -21.94 -10.33
C MET A 306 -0.77 -22.80 -11.44
N GLU A 307 0.10 -22.23 -12.27
CA GLU A 307 0.80 -22.96 -13.33
C GLU A 307 1.62 -24.12 -12.74
N LYS A 308 2.33 -23.89 -11.62
CA LYS A 308 3.06 -24.94 -10.89
C LYS A 308 2.13 -25.99 -10.28
N GLU A 309 0.98 -25.60 -9.74
CA GLU A 309 -0.03 -26.55 -9.23
C GLU A 309 -0.58 -27.44 -10.36
N ILE A 310 -0.80 -26.87 -11.54
CA ILE A 310 -1.24 -27.62 -12.73
C ILE A 310 -0.16 -28.61 -13.16
N TYR A 311 1.11 -28.20 -13.26
CA TYR A 311 2.20 -29.14 -13.55
C TYR A 311 2.32 -30.25 -12.49
N TYR A 312 2.13 -29.92 -11.21
CA TYR A 312 2.10 -30.91 -10.14
C TYR A 312 0.98 -31.95 -10.36
N ILE A 313 -0.23 -31.50 -10.68
CA ILE A 313 -1.38 -32.37 -10.97
C ILE A 313 -1.10 -33.25 -12.18
N LEU A 314 -0.64 -32.68 -13.29
CA LEU A 314 -0.32 -33.44 -14.50
C LEU A 314 0.73 -34.52 -14.22
N GLY A 315 1.78 -34.20 -13.47
CA GLY A 315 2.79 -35.17 -13.05
C GLY A 315 2.25 -36.25 -12.10
N ARG A 316 1.43 -35.86 -11.11
CA ARG A 316 0.82 -36.77 -10.12
C ARG A 316 -0.09 -37.80 -10.77
N TYR A 317 -0.85 -37.42 -11.80
CA TYR A 317 -1.81 -38.29 -12.48
C TYR A 317 -1.29 -38.85 -13.82
N GLY A 318 -0.04 -38.56 -14.20
CA GLY A 318 0.55 -39.05 -15.45
C GLY A 318 -0.15 -38.53 -16.71
N LEU A 319 -0.69 -37.31 -16.66
CA LEU A 319 -1.40 -36.69 -17.79
C LEU A 319 -0.42 -35.93 -18.69
N ASN A 320 -0.49 -36.17 -19.99
CA ASN A 320 0.33 -35.47 -20.98
C ASN A 320 -0.51 -34.40 -21.70
N LYS A 321 -0.53 -33.18 -21.17
CA LYS A 321 -1.25 -32.02 -21.74
C LYS A 321 -0.28 -30.86 -21.94
N LYS A 322 -0.50 -30.06 -22.99
CA LYS A 322 0.35 -28.90 -23.29
C LYS A 322 -0.11 -27.70 -22.47
N VAL A 323 0.74 -27.25 -21.56
CA VAL A 323 0.53 -26.04 -20.76
C VAL A 323 1.28 -24.87 -21.40
N TYR A 324 0.61 -23.73 -21.49
CA TYR A 324 1.11 -22.42 -21.87
C TYR A 324 0.97 -21.48 -20.68
N GLY A 325 1.99 -20.66 -20.43
CA GLY A 325 2.00 -19.78 -19.26
C GLY A 325 3.29 -18.98 -19.17
N LYS A 326 3.71 -18.68 -17.94
CA LYS A 326 4.96 -17.96 -17.69
C LYS A 326 6.17 -18.88 -17.86
N LEU A 327 6.06 -20.16 -17.49
CA LEU A 327 7.21 -21.08 -17.49
C LEU A 327 7.66 -21.50 -18.90
N ASP A 328 6.78 -21.43 -19.91
CA ASP A 328 7.14 -21.68 -21.31
C ASP A 328 7.38 -20.41 -22.14
N GLY A 329 7.30 -19.23 -21.51
CA GLY A 329 7.54 -17.93 -22.14
C GLY A 329 6.36 -17.38 -22.93
N THR A 330 5.19 -18.03 -22.90
CA THR A 330 3.98 -17.54 -23.58
C THR A 330 3.45 -16.26 -22.95
N LEU A 331 3.58 -16.13 -21.63
CA LEU A 331 3.24 -14.93 -20.87
C LEU A 331 4.47 -14.40 -20.12
N PRO A 332 4.60 -13.07 -19.92
CA PRO A 332 5.74 -12.51 -19.20
C PRO A 332 5.66 -12.85 -17.72
N ILE A 333 6.83 -13.11 -17.10
CA ILE A 333 6.89 -13.35 -15.65
C ILE A 333 6.74 -12.06 -14.85
N ALA A 334 7.34 -10.97 -15.31
CA ALA A 334 7.37 -9.68 -14.62
C ALA A 334 6.25 -8.76 -15.09
N TYR A 335 5.86 -7.85 -14.19
CA TYR A 335 4.91 -6.77 -14.43
C TYR A 335 3.45 -7.22 -14.56
N GLU A 336 2.57 -6.24 -14.42
CA GLU A 336 1.12 -6.34 -14.55
C GLU A 336 0.71 -6.75 -15.98
N TYR A 337 -0.29 -7.64 -16.10
CA TYR A 337 -0.87 -7.96 -17.39
C TYR A 337 -1.84 -6.89 -17.91
N ASN A 338 -2.09 -6.94 -19.20
CA ASN A 338 -3.14 -6.19 -19.87
C ASN A 338 -3.72 -7.01 -21.02
N GLN A 339 -4.77 -6.50 -21.65
CA GLN A 339 -5.42 -7.17 -22.78
C GLN A 339 -4.43 -7.49 -23.92
N ASP A 340 -3.54 -6.56 -24.28
CA ASP A 340 -2.56 -6.75 -25.37
C ASP A 340 -1.62 -7.94 -25.11
N ILE A 341 -1.21 -8.16 -23.86
CA ILE A 341 -0.38 -9.30 -23.47
C ILE A 341 -1.16 -10.61 -23.69
N ILE A 342 -2.42 -10.67 -23.27
CA ILE A 342 -3.26 -11.86 -23.43
C ILE A 342 -3.52 -12.14 -24.92
N GLU A 343 -3.83 -11.11 -25.71
CA GLU A 343 -4.01 -11.24 -27.15
C GLU A 343 -2.74 -11.77 -27.83
N SER A 344 -1.57 -11.25 -27.46
CA SER A 344 -0.28 -11.73 -28.00
C SER A 344 -0.05 -13.21 -27.68
N ALA A 345 -0.43 -13.64 -26.47
CA ALA A 345 -0.34 -15.03 -26.04
C ALA A 345 -1.26 -15.92 -26.90
N LEU A 346 -2.49 -15.48 -27.14
CA LEU A 346 -3.47 -16.20 -27.96
C LEU A 346 -3.03 -16.27 -29.44
N GLU A 347 -2.49 -15.19 -30.01
CA GLU A 347 -1.89 -15.18 -31.36
C GLU A 347 -0.81 -16.27 -31.48
N HIS A 348 0.10 -16.31 -30.51
CA HIS A 348 1.18 -17.29 -30.47
C HIS A 348 0.66 -18.73 -30.41
N ILE A 349 -0.30 -19.01 -29.52
CA ILE A 349 -0.86 -20.35 -29.32
C ILE A 349 -1.67 -20.84 -30.53
N LEU A 350 -2.39 -19.94 -31.18
CA LEU A 350 -3.31 -20.25 -32.28
C LEU A 350 -2.66 -20.15 -33.66
N GLY A 351 -1.49 -19.51 -33.77
CA GLY A 351 -0.86 -19.20 -35.05
C GLY A 351 -1.67 -18.17 -35.86
N LEU A 352 -2.35 -17.27 -35.16
CA LEU A 352 -3.14 -16.18 -35.74
C LEU A 352 -2.39 -14.85 -35.64
N ASN A 353 -2.85 -13.85 -36.38
CA ASN A 353 -2.35 -12.49 -36.30
C ASN A 353 -3.55 -11.55 -36.20
N PHE A 354 -3.67 -10.83 -35.10
CA PHE A 354 -4.75 -9.89 -34.87
C PHE A 354 -4.32 -8.48 -35.28
N GLU A 355 -5.18 -7.80 -36.04
CA GLU A 355 -4.93 -6.40 -36.35
C GLU A 355 -5.06 -5.54 -35.08
N ARG A 356 -4.05 -4.70 -34.83
CA ARG A 356 -4.04 -3.73 -33.72
C ARG A 356 -3.97 -2.31 -34.26
N PRO A 357 -4.72 -1.35 -33.67
CA PRO A 357 -4.59 0.05 -34.03
C PRO A 357 -3.16 0.51 -33.74
N LYS A 358 -2.51 1.13 -34.74
CA LYS A 358 -1.17 1.69 -34.55
C LYS A 358 -1.26 2.91 -33.63
N PRO A 359 -0.44 3.00 -32.57
CA PRO A 359 -0.45 4.19 -31.72
C PRO A 359 -0.07 5.43 -32.54
N LEU A 360 -0.79 6.53 -32.31
CA LEU A 360 -0.47 7.83 -32.90
C LEU A 360 0.91 8.27 -32.39
N LYS A 361 1.85 8.47 -33.31
CA LYS A 361 3.17 9.02 -32.97
C LYS A 361 3.07 10.54 -32.89
N THR A 362 3.60 11.14 -31.83
CA THR A 362 3.72 12.59 -31.66
C THR A 362 5.20 13.00 -31.69
N GLU A 363 5.51 14.12 -32.35
CA GLU A 363 6.85 14.72 -32.34
C GLU A 363 7.07 15.63 -31.12
N LEU A 364 6.00 15.96 -30.38
CA LEU A 364 6.10 16.76 -29.16
C LEU A 364 6.81 15.95 -28.06
N PRO A 365 7.93 16.44 -27.50
CA PRO A 365 8.54 15.79 -26.36
C PRO A 365 7.57 15.82 -25.19
N LEU A 366 7.26 14.65 -24.63
CA LEU A 366 6.41 14.55 -23.45
C LEU A 366 7.16 15.15 -22.26
N ALA A 367 6.56 16.14 -21.60
CA ALA A 367 7.12 16.72 -20.39
C ALA A 367 7.22 15.65 -19.29
N VAL A 368 8.43 15.45 -18.76
CA VAL A 368 8.65 14.57 -17.61
C VAL A 368 8.05 15.24 -16.37
N ARG A 369 7.19 14.52 -15.65
CA ARG A 369 6.53 15.01 -14.43
C ARG A 369 7.01 14.18 -13.24
N PRO A 370 8.22 14.43 -12.72
CA PRO A 370 8.68 13.72 -11.54
C PRO A 370 7.82 14.10 -10.33
N PRO A 371 7.63 13.19 -9.36
CA PRO A 371 6.96 13.52 -8.13
C PRO A 371 7.82 14.51 -7.33
N VAL A 372 7.26 15.68 -7.04
CA VAL A 372 7.94 16.77 -6.31
C VAL A 372 7.09 17.23 -5.13
N PHE A 373 7.73 17.86 -4.15
CA PHE A 373 7.00 18.46 -3.02
C PHE A 373 5.96 19.48 -3.50
N CYS A 374 4.82 19.55 -2.84
CA CYS A 374 3.75 20.50 -3.16
C CYS A 374 4.21 21.97 -3.02
N PRO A 375 3.53 22.93 -3.66
CA PRO A 375 3.68 24.34 -3.33
C PRO A 375 3.51 24.57 -1.83
N GLY A 376 4.47 25.30 -1.23
CA GLY A 376 4.46 25.55 0.21
C GLY A 376 4.86 24.39 1.11
N CYS A 377 5.20 23.20 0.60
CA CYS A 377 5.52 22.06 1.48
C CYS A 377 6.62 22.39 2.51
N PRO A 378 6.40 22.15 3.82
CA PRO A 378 7.37 22.46 4.87
C PRO A 378 8.67 21.68 4.75
N HIS A 379 8.64 20.49 4.15
CA HIS A 379 9.86 19.71 3.92
C HIS A 379 10.87 20.44 3.03
N ARG A 380 10.43 21.27 2.08
CA ARG A 380 11.35 22.09 1.25
C ARG A 380 12.23 23.00 2.10
N GLY A 381 11.63 23.67 3.09
CA GLY A 381 12.36 24.55 4.00
C GLY A 381 13.35 23.79 4.88
N MET A 382 12.96 22.60 5.36
CA MET A 382 13.86 21.76 6.15
C MET A 382 15.04 21.22 5.33
N TYR A 383 14.81 20.69 4.13
CA TYR A 383 15.88 20.20 3.26
C TYR A 383 16.83 21.32 2.82
N ASP A 384 16.30 22.52 2.55
CA ASP A 384 17.13 23.70 2.29
C ASP A 384 17.99 24.07 3.51
N ALA A 385 17.42 24.06 4.72
CA ALA A 385 18.16 24.31 5.95
C ALA A 385 19.27 23.28 6.20
N VAL A 386 19.02 21.98 5.95
CA VAL A 386 20.06 20.95 6.01
C VAL A 386 21.15 21.21 4.97
N LYS A 387 20.78 21.57 3.74
CA LYS A 387 21.72 21.85 2.66
C LYS A 387 22.64 23.03 3.01
N ARG A 388 22.08 24.11 3.55
CA ARG A 388 22.85 25.26 4.05
C ARG A 388 23.81 24.84 5.16
N ALA A 389 23.33 24.11 6.18
CA ALA A 389 24.14 23.67 7.31
C ALA A 389 25.33 22.80 6.87
N VAL A 390 25.08 21.82 5.99
CA VAL A 390 26.11 20.92 5.46
C VAL A 390 27.14 21.69 4.62
N ASN A 391 26.69 22.61 3.75
CA ASN A 391 27.58 23.44 2.94
C ASN A 391 28.42 24.40 3.78
N GLU A 392 27.83 25.09 4.77
CA GLU A 392 28.53 26.01 5.66
C GLU A 392 29.59 25.29 6.52
N LEU A 393 29.32 24.06 6.93
CA LEU A 393 30.24 23.24 7.71
C LEU A 393 31.24 22.46 6.84
N GLY A 394 31.10 22.47 5.51
CA GLY A 394 31.94 21.71 4.58
C GLY A 394 31.85 20.20 4.80
N ILE A 395 30.68 19.69 5.18
CA ILE A 395 30.45 18.28 5.47
C ILE A 395 30.06 17.54 4.19
N ASP A 396 30.64 16.35 3.99
CA ASP A 396 30.14 15.36 3.03
C ASP A 396 29.34 14.31 3.82
N ALA A 397 28.02 14.32 3.67
CA ALA A 397 27.09 13.51 4.47
C ALA A 397 26.39 12.44 3.62
N ILE A 398 26.05 11.32 4.26
CA ILE A 398 25.15 10.30 3.71
C ILE A 398 23.74 10.57 4.23
N TYR A 399 22.74 10.39 3.35
CA TYR A 399 21.33 10.67 3.61
C TYR A 399 20.46 9.40 3.58
N PRO A 400 20.46 8.58 4.64
CA PRO A 400 19.46 7.54 4.81
C PRO A 400 18.07 8.17 4.87
N ASN A 401 17.17 7.65 4.05
CA ASN A 401 15.85 8.19 3.88
C ASN A 401 14.82 7.05 4.04
N ASP A 402 13.54 7.39 4.06
CA ASP A 402 12.47 6.47 4.39
C ASP A 402 11.41 6.51 3.28
N ILE A 403 10.23 5.91 3.45
CA ILE A 403 9.14 5.94 2.47
C ILE A 403 8.03 6.94 2.85
N GLY A 404 7.94 8.04 2.12
CA GLY A 404 6.93 9.07 2.28
C GLY A 404 7.25 10.32 1.47
N CYS A 405 6.63 11.47 1.78
CA CYS A 405 6.90 12.72 1.05
C CYS A 405 8.39 13.08 1.03
N TYR A 406 9.10 12.74 2.09
CA TYR A 406 10.52 13.01 2.27
C TYR A 406 11.45 12.18 1.35
N THR A 407 10.96 11.07 0.78
CA THR A 407 11.63 10.35 -0.33
C THR A 407 11.83 11.25 -1.55
N LEU A 408 10.92 12.22 -1.76
CA LEU A 408 10.96 13.12 -2.94
C LEU A 408 12.18 14.04 -2.96
N SER A 409 12.93 14.13 -1.85
CA SER A 409 14.22 14.81 -1.78
C SER A 409 15.34 14.14 -2.59
N ILE A 410 15.11 12.94 -3.16
CA ILE A 410 15.99 12.34 -4.17
C ILE A 410 16.12 13.24 -5.40
N ASN A 411 15.09 14.02 -5.71
CA ASN A 411 15.08 14.91 -6.86
C ASN A 411 15.87 16.19 -6.58
N ALA A 412 16.36 16.80 -7.66
CA ALA A 412 16.89 18.15 -7.64
C ALA A 412 15.82 19.13 -7.10
N PRO A 413 16.22 20.16 -6.33
CA PRO A 413 17.60 20.57 -6.04
C PRO A 413 18.21 19.92 -4.79
N PHE A 414 17.48 19.05 -4.10
CA PHE A 414 17.88 18.56 -2.78
C PHE A 414 18.93 17.47 -2.89
N ASN A 415 18.67 16.40 -3.66
CA ASN A 415 19.54 15.23 -3.80
C ASN A 415 19.95 14.65 -2.41
N MET A 416 18.99 14.52 -1.49
CA MET A 416 19.21 14.09 -0.09
C MET A 416 18.51 12.77 0.25
N ALA A 417 18.70 11.77 -0.61
CA ALA A 417 18.20 10.41 -0.41
C ALA A 417 19.16 9.41 -1.07
N ASP A 418 20.15 8.94 -0.31
CA ASP A 418 21.18 8.02 -0.81
C ASP A 418 20.81 6.55 -0.65
N TYR A 419 20.02 6.23 0.39
CA TYR A 419 19.68 4.86 0.72
C TYR A 419 18.32 4.77 1.41
N ILE A 420 17.45 3.90 0.88
CA ILE A 420 16.09 3.65 1.39
C ILE A 420 15.82 2.16 1.25
N LEU A 421 15.40 1.51 2.34
CA LEU A 421 15.09 0.08 2.34
C LEU A 421 13.60 -0.20 2.45
N SER A 422 12.95 0.35 3.48
CA SER A 422 11.52 0.19 3.76
C SER A 422 11.01 1.32 4.65
N MET A 423 9.70 1.32 4.92
CA MET A 423 9.12 2.18 5.96
C MET A 423 9.81 1.92 7.32
N GLY A 424 10.22 3.00 8.00
CA GLY A 424 10.88 2.99 9.31
C GLY A 424 12.36 2.62 9.28
N SER A 425 12.96 2.43 8.10
CA SER A 425 14.33 1.92 7.98
C SER A 425 15.42 2.98 8.13
N SER A 426 15.10 4.28 8.01
CA SER A 426 16.14 5.32 7.94
C SER A 426 16.98 5.41 9.22
N VAL A 427 16.37 5.21 10.39
CA VAL A 427 17.08 5.25 11.68
C VAL A 427 18.01 4.04 11.84
N GLY A 428 17.56 2.84 11.49
CA GLY A 428 18.35 1.62 11.59
C GLY A 428 19.50 1.57 10.57
N THR A 429 19.24 2.05 9.36
CA THR A 429 20.28 2.16 8.32
C THR A 429 21.30 3.25 8.67
N ALA A 430 20.87 4.36 9.28
CA ALA A 430 21.78 5.38 9.81
C ALA A 430 22.67 4.87 10.94
N SER A 431 22.11 4.07 11.86
CA SER A 431 22.87 3.35 12.88
C SER A 431 24.03 2.55 12.26
N GLY A 432 23.75 1.72 11.25
CA GLY A 432 24.78 0.96 10.54
C GLY A 432 25.78 1.86 9.79
N LEU A 433 25.30 2.82 9.00
CA LEU A 433 26.17 3.70 8.21
C LEU A 433 27.08 4.56 9.08
N SER A 434 26.63 4.99 10.27
CA SER A 434 27.44 5.77 11.21
C SER A 434 28.67 5.01 11.72
N LYS A 435 28.62 3.68 11.70
CA LYS A 435 29.72 2.80 12.16
C LYS A 435 30.72 2.48 11.05
N PHE A 436 30.24 2.35 9.83
CA PHE A 436 31.01 1.71 8.76
C PHE A 436 31.42 2.64 7.62
N SER A 437 30.78 3.81 7.47
CA SER A 437 31.02 4.67 6.32
C SER A 437 32.18 5.65 6.49
N GLY A 438 32.55 5.99 7.73
CA GLY A 438 33.51 7.06 8.02
C GLY A 438 33.02 8.48 7.65
N LYS A 439 31.76 8.63 7.22
CA LYS A 439 31.13 9.90 6.89
C LYS A 439 30.09 10.29 7.93
N LYS A 440 29.73 11.58 7.99
CA LYS A 440 28.59 12.05 8.78
C LYS A 440 27.30 11.50 8.15
N VAL A 441 26.33 11.17 9.00
CA VAL A 441 25.06 10.58 8.58
C VAL A 441 23.90 11.46 9.05
N ILE A 442 23.00 11.79 8.13
CA ILE A 442 21.80 12.59 8.40
C ILE A 442 20.59 11.80 7.91
N ALA A 443 19.84 11.23 8.84
CA ALA A 443 18.68 10.40 8.55
C ALA A 443 17.39 11.23 8.49
N PHE A 444 16.46 10.88 7.61
CA PHE A 444 15.14 11.50 7.51
C PHE A 444 14.01 10.50 7.76
N ILE A 445 13.02 10.88 8.55
CA ILE A 445 11.82 10.07 8.81
C ILE A 445 10.60 10.99 9.00
N GLY A 446 9.42 10.56 8.54
CA GLY A 446 8.16 11.26 8.84
C GLY A 446 7.63 10.98 10.24
N ASP A 447 6.68 11.78 10.71
CA ASP A 447 5.93 11.56 11.96
C ASP A 447 5.21 10.20 11.98
N SER A 448 4.37 9.91 10.98
CA SER A 448 3.63 8.63 10.96
C SER A 448 4.57 7.43 10.91
N THR A 449 5.65 7.53 10.14
CA THR A 449 6.67 6.49 9.98
C THR A 449 7.54 6.33 11.23
N PHE A 450 7.77 7.41 11.97
CA PHE A 450 8.44 7.36 13.27
C PHE A 450 7.64 6.49 14.26
N PHE A 451 6.32 6.66 14.34
CA PHE A 451 5.46 5.81 15.15
C PHE A 451 5.35 4.37 14.61
N HIS A 452 5.39 4.20 13.29
CA HIS A 452 5.26 2.89 12.63
C HIS A 452 6.38 1.91 13.00
N ALA A 453 7.64 2.34 12.81
CA ALA A 453 8.80 1.49 13.06
C ALA A 453 10.10 2.26 13.41
N GLY A 454 10.06 3.59 13.51
CA GLY A 454 11.23 4.40 13.86
C GLY A 454 11.66 4.30 15.33
N ILE A 455 10.70 4.13 16.26
CA ILE A 455 10.98 4.09 17.71
C ILE A 455 11.93 2.96 18.11
N PRO A 456 11.70 1.67 17.74
CA PRO A 456 12.62 0.59 18.10
C PRO A 456 14.05 0.82 17.59
N ALA A 457 14.19 1.35 16.38
CA ALA A 457 15.49 1.67 15.80
C ALA A 457 16.19 2.81 16.54
N LEU A 458 15.46 3.83 17.01
CA LEU A 458 16.01 4.91 17.82
C LEU A 458 16.47 4.42 19.20
N VAL A 459 15.70 3.54 19.84
CA VAL A 459 16.10 2.86 21.09
C VAL A 459 17.42 2.10 20.88
N ASN A 460 17.53 1.34 19.79
CA ASN A 460 18.77 0.65 19.45
C ASN A 460 19.94 1.61 19.25
N ALA A 461 19.72 2.72 18.55
CA ALA A 461 20.76 3.71 18.27
C ALA A 461 21.32 4.36 19.53
N VAL A 462 20.44 4.78 20.44
CA VAL A 462 20.84 5.38 21.73
C VAL A 462 21.54 4.35 22.61
N HIS A 463 21.00 3.13 22.71
CA HIS A 463 21.61 2.07 23.49
C HIS A 463 23.05 1.75 23.03
N ASN A 464 23.28 1.72 21.72
CA ASN A 464 24.59 1.41 21.13
C ASN A 464 25.51 2.62 20.98
N LYS A 465 25.08 3.81 21.43
CA LYS A 465 25.83 5.08 21.32
C LYS A 465 26.26 5.39 19.88
N ASP A 466 25.34 5.17 18.95
CA ASP A 466 25.57 5.47 17.54
C ASP A 466 25.68 6.99 17.32
N ASN A 467 26.30 7.42 16.22
CA ASN A 467 26.65 8.83 15.99
C ASN A 467 26.08 9.35 14.66
N PHE A 468 24.84 9.83 14.70
CA PHE A 468 24.16 10.41 13.53
C PHE A 468 23.12 11.45 13.96
N THR A 469 22.75 12.32 13.01
CA THR A 469 21.65 13.28 13.19
C THR A 469 20.38 12.72 12.56
N LEU A 470 19.28 12.70 13.30
CA LEU A 470 17.96 12.33 12.84
C LEU A 470 17.09 13.58 12.66
N VAL A 471 16.52 13.76 11.48
CA VAL A 471 15.53 14.78 11.19
C VAL A 471 14.15 14.13 11.11
N ILE A 472 13.31 14.39 12.10
CA ILE A 472 11.91 13.96 12.11
C ILE A 472 11.05 15.06 11.46
N LEU A 473 10.41 14.72 10.35
CA LEU A 473 9.60 15.60 9.52
C LEU A 473 8.13 15.47 9.92
N ASP A 474 7.73 16.18 10.99
CA ASP A 474 6.38 16.19 11.54
C ASP A 474 5.48 17.16 10.74
N ASN A 475 4.81 16.60 9.72
CA ASN A 475 3.82 17.32 8.92
C ASN A 475 2.38 17.15 9.40
N ARG A 476 2.18 16.47 10.54
CA ARG A 476 0.91 16.27 11.23
C ARG A 476 -0.09 15.46 10.39
N THR A 477 0.35 14.49 9.59
CA THR A 477 -0.54 13.65 8.76
C THR A 477 0.17 12.45 8.14
N THR A 478 -0.56 11.40 7.75
CA THR A 478 -0.06 10.40 6.80
C THR A 478 -0.35 10.83 5.36
N ALA A 479 0.50 11.73 4.83
CA ALA A 479 0.18 12.53 3.64
C ALA A 479 -0.07 11.74 2.34
N MET A 480 0.85 10.86 1.94
CA MET A 480 0.83 10.22 0.61
C MET A 480 -0.28 9.17 0.44
N THR A 481 -0.90 8.72 1.53
CA THR A 481 -1.87 7.63 1.51
C THR A 481 -3.31 8.11 1.58
N GLY A 482 -3.58 9.42 1.64
CA GLY A 482 -4.93 9.98 1.78
C GLY A 482 -5.13 10.89 3.00
N ALA A 483 -4.04 11.38 3.62
CA ALA A 483 -4.06 12.29 4.77
C ALA A 483 -4.70 11.72 6.05
N GLN A 484 -4.61 10.40 6.25
CA GLN A 484 -5.15 9.72 7.43
C GLN A 484 -4.51 10.22 8.73
N PRO A 485 -5.25 10.20 9.86
CA PRO A 485 -4.72 10.60 11.15
C PRO A 485 -3.62 9.63 11.64
N ASN A 486 -2.75 10.13 12.51
CA ASN A 486 -1.70 9.36 13.15
C ASN A 486 -1.62 9.73 14.65
N PRO A 487 -0.87 8.97 15.49
CA PRO A 487 -0.83 9.22 16.94
C PRO A 487 -0.36 10.61 17.37
N GLY A 488 0.32 11.36 16.49
CA GLY A 488 0.77 12.73 16.74
C GLY A 488 -0.35 13.76 16.70
N LEU A 489 -1.56 13.39 16.27
CA LEU A 489 -2.71 14.29 16.11
C LEU A 489 -3.65 14.30 17.31
N ASP A 490 -4.38 15.40 17.42
CA ASP A 490 -5.46 15.57 18.37
C ASP A 490 -6.74 14.97 17.74
N GLU A 491 -7.15 13.78 18.17
CA GLU A 491 -8.33 13.07 17.67
C GLU A 491 -9.32 12.79 18.82
N GLU A 492 -10.61 12.96 18.55
CA GLU A 492 -11.67 12.76 19.56
C GLU A 492 -11.62 11.34 20.15
N GLY A 493 -11.59 11.25 21.48
CA GLY A 493 -11.55 9.97 22.19
C GLY A 493 -10.19 9.27 22.20
N LYS A 494 -9.14 9.86 21.60
CA LYS A 494 -7.79 9.29 21.58
C LYS A 494 -6.77 10.18 22.27
N ARG A 495 -5.67 9.58 22.72
CA ARG A 495 -4.54 10.28 23.34
C ARG A 495 -3.48 10.61 22.30
N LYS A 496 -3.20 11.90 22.15
CA LYS A 496 -2.06 12.38 21.37
C LYS A 496 -0.72 11.99 22.01
N ILE A 497 0.20 11.53 21.17
CA ILE A 497 1.57 11.19 21.54
C ILE A 497 2.50 12.27 20.99
N ASP A 498 3.19 13.00 21.87
CA ASP A 498 4.15 14.03 21.47
C ASP A 498 5.52 13.41 21.15
N ILE A 499 5.98 13.59 19.91
CA ILE A 499 7.25 13.03 19.41
C ILE A 499 8.44 13.50 20.25
N GLU A 500 8.49 14.78 20.61
CA GLU A 500 9.59 15.34 21.38
C GLU A 500 9.71 14.66 22.76
N SER A 501 8.57 14.44 23.41
CA SER A 501 8.49 13.72 24.69
C SER A 501 8.93 12.25 24.56
N VAL A 502 8.57 11.56 23.47
CA VAL A 502 9.02 10.20 23.19
C VAL A 502 10.53 10.15 22.98
N VAL A 503 11.07 11.03 22.14
CA VAL A 503 12.51 11.10 21.83
C VAL A 503 13.33 11.38 23.10
N LYS A 504 12.89 12.34 23.93
CA LYS A 504 13.51 12.63 25.24
C LYS A 504 13.42 11.44 26.19
N GLY A 505 12.27 10.75 26.22
CA GLY A 505 12.07 9.56 27.04
C GLY A 505 12.97 8.37 26.68
N ILE A 506 13.43 8.29 25.42
CA ILE A 506 14.40 7.28 24.98
C ILE A 506 15.82 7.61 25.46
N GLY A 507 16.11 8.88 25.76
CA GLY A 507 17.42 9.33 26.27
C GLY A 507 18.33 9.98 25.22
N VAL A 508 17.76 10.65 24.21
CA VAL A 508 18.53 11.46 23.25
C VAL A 508 18.99 12.76 23.91
N ASP A 509 20.30 13.07 23.84
CA ASP A 509 20.91 14.22 24.54
C ASP A 509 20.55 15.56 23.89
N TYR A 510 20.55 15.64 22.56
CA TYR A 510 20.16 16.84 21.81
C TYR A 510 18.82 16.62 21.11
N VAL A 511 17.80 17.37 21.52
CA VAL A 511 16.49 17.39 20.87
C VAL A 511 16.05 18.83 20.66
N LYS A 512 15.80 19.20 19.40
CA LYS A 512 15.32 20.55 19.06
C LYS A 512 14.15 20.51 18.10
N THR A 513 13.04 21.13 18.49
CA THR A 513 11.88 21.35 17.62
C THR A 513 11.95 22.71 16.92
N VAL A 514 11.75 22.73 15.61
CA VAL A 514 11.83 23.93 14.75
C VAL A 514 10.64 24.02 13.79
N ASP A 515 10.27 25.26 13.43
CA ASP A 515 9.38 25.52 12.29
C ASP A 515 10.25 25.68 11.01
N PRO A 516 10.13 24.76 10.04
CA PRO A 516 10.94 24.77 8.81
C PRO A 516 10.66 25.96 7.89
N TYR A 517 9.62 26.75 8.13
CA TYR A 517 9.44 28.03 7.42
C TYR A 517 10.40 29.11 7.93
N ASN A 518 11.05 28.94 9.08
CA ASN A 518 12.12 29.82 9.54
C ASN A 518 13.47 29.18 9.20
N LEU A 519 14.02 29.53 8.03
CA LEU A 519 15.25 28.89 7.51
C LEU A 519 16.45 29.15 8.41
N LYS A 520 16.57 30.37 8.97
CA LYS A 520 17.68 30.71 9.86
C LYS A 520 17.69 29.83 11.11
N MET A 521 16.56 29.75 11.80
CA MET A 521 16.43 28.92 13.02
C MET A 521 16.65 27.44 12.71
N SER A 522 16.10 26.96 11.60
CA SER A 522 16.24 25.56 11.18
C SER A 522 17.69 25.22 10.83
N THR A 523 18.39 26.11 10.13
CA THR A 523 19.81 25.93 9.75
C THR A 523 20.71 25.87 10.99
N GLU A 524 20.52 26.78 11.95
CA GLU A 524 21.29 26.77 13.19
C GLU A 524 21.02 25.52 14.05
N ALA A 525 19.76 25.07 14.15
CA ALA A 525 19.44 23.83 14.87
C ALA A 525 20.11 22.59 14.24
N VAL A 526 20.17 22.52 12.90
CA VAL A 526 20.89 21.43 12.21
C VAL A 526 22.39 21.52 12.47
N LYS A 527 22.99 22.72 12.46
CA LYS A 527 24.42 22.91 12.76
C LYS A 527 24.76 22.48 14.18
N GLU A 528 23.94 22.83 15.17
CA GLU A 528 24.09 22.36 16.55
C GLU A 528 23.99 20.83 16.64
N ALA A 529 23.00 20.24 15.97
CA ALA A 529 22.81 18.79 15.95
C ALA A 529 23.99 18.03 15.32
N LEU A 530 24.56 18.54 14.22
CA LEU A 530 25.70 17.93 13.52
C LEU A 530 27.00 17.97 14.33
N ASN A 531 27.13 18.98 15.19
CA ASN A 531 28.26 19.17 16.11
C ASN A 531 28.09 18.40 17.44
N THR A 532 26.95 17.76 17.67
CA THR A 532 26.72 16.93 18.85
C THR A 532 27.31 15.54 18.63
N GLU A 533 27.99 14.99 19.65
CA GLU A 533 28.42 13.59 19.65
C GLU A 533 27.26 12.67 20.04
N GLY A 534 27.13 11.54 19.34
CA GLY A 534 26.07 10.57 19.58
C GLY A 534 24.84 10.84 18.72
N VAL A 535 23.68 10.36 19.15
CA VAL A 535 22.42 10.58 18.43
C VAL A 535 21.89 11.96 18.75
N SER A 536 21.66 12.79 17.73
CA SER A 536 21.00 14.10 17.86
C SER A 536 19.72 14.13 17.03
N VAL A 537 18.67 14.79 17.52
CA VAL A 537 17.36 14.83 16.86
C VAL A 537 16.88 16.26 16.63
N VAL A 538 16.52 16.57 15.38
CA VAL A 538 15.81 17.79 14.99
C VAL A 538 14.39 17.43 14.55
N ILE A 539 13.39 18.02 15.19
CA ILE A 539 11.97 17.82 14.85
C ILE A 539 11.49 19.03 14.05
N SER A 540 11.29 18.84 12.75
CA SER A 540 10.72 19.83 11.84
C SER A 540 9.20 19.76 11.90
N LYS A 541 8.57 20.64 12.67
CA LYS A 541 7.15 20.57 13.01
C LYS A 541 6.33 21.66 12.31
N ARG A 542 5.52 21.28 11.33
CA ARG A 542 4.62 22.19 10.59
C ARG A 542 3.56 21.44 9.81
N GLU A 543 2.30 21.86 9.89
CA GLU A 543 1.21 21.19 9.18
C GLU A 543 1.43 21.11 7.66
N CYS A 544 0.95 20.01 7.05
CA CYS A 544 0.95 19.84 5.61
C CYS A 544 0.18 20.97 4.91
N ALA A 545 0.84 21.62 3.93
CA ALA A 545 0.29 22.74 3.16
C ALA A 545 -0.99 22.38 2.39
N LEU A 546 -1.17 21.10 2.02
CA LEU A 546 -2.39 20.63 1.36
C LEU A 546 -3.59 20.47 2.30
N ILE A 547 -3.35 20.22 3.59
CA ILE A 547 -4.41 19.97 4.58
C ILE A 547 -4.88 21.28 5.22
N VAL A 548 -3.93 22.17 5.51
CA VAL A 548 -4.21 23.46 6.13
C VAL A 548 -3.73 24.59 5.20
N PRO A 549 -4.38 24.79 4.04
CA PRO A 549 -4.00 25.85 3.12
C PRO A 549 -4.23 27.21 3.78
N LYS A 550 -3.15 28.00 3.97
CA LYS A 550 -3.21 29.32 4.62
C LYS A 550 -3.00 30.43 3.59
N LYS A 551 -3.95 30.61 2.65
CA LYS A 551 -3.94 31.77 1.73
C LYS A 551 -4.35 33.07 2.43
N LYS A 552 -3.51 33.59 3.33
CA LYS A 552 -3.63 34.99 3.81
C LYS A 552 -2.85 35.97 2.93
N TYR A 553 -1.82 35.48 2.24
CA TYR A 553 -0.95 36.27 1.38
C TYR A 553 -0.47 35.41 0.21
N THR A 554 -0.16 36.04 -0.92
CA THR A 554 0.62 35.45 -2.01
C THR A 554 1.92 36.20 -2.20
N PHE A 555 2.81 35.66 -3.02
CA PHE A 555 4.08 36.26 -3.36
C PHE A 555 4.18 36.51 -4.85
N VAL A 556 4.70 37.68 -5.21
CA VAL A 556 4.94 38.08 -6.60
C VAL A 556 6.40 38.50 -6.76
N VAL A 557 6.93 38.34 -7.96
CA VAL A 557 8.31 38.74 -8.28
C VAL A 557 8.29 40.12 -8.91
N ASP A 558 9.05 41.05 -8.33
CA ASP A 558 9.39 42.33 -8.93
C ASP A 558 10.40 42.11 -10.07
N LEU A 559 9.91 42.17 -11.31
CA LEU A 559 10.72 41.90 -12.50
C LEU A 559 11.82 42.94 -12.73
N GLU A 560 11.70 44.15 -12.18
CA GLU A 560 12.76 45.17 -12.29
C GLU A 560 13.95 44.83 -11.39
N LYS A 561 13.69 44.20 -10.23
CA LYS A 561 14.73 43.75 -9.30
C LYS A 561 15.25 42.36 -9.58
N CYS A 562 14.48 41.53 -10.29
CA CYS A 562 14.89 40.17 -10.60
C CYS A 562 16.05 40.17 -11.61
N THR A 563 17.21 39.70 -11.16
CA THR A 563 18.43 39.58 -11.98
C THR A 563 18.50 38.27 -12.78
N GLY A 564 17.56 37.34 -12.60
CA GLY A 564 17.62 36.02 -13.24
C GLY A 564 18.67 35.08 -12.66
N CYS A 565 19.15 35.29 -11.42
CA CYS A 565 20.17 34.43 -10.79
C CYS A 565 19.74 32.99 -10.50
N MET A 566 18.44 32.68 -10.58
CA MET A 566 17.85 31.35 -10.34
C MET A 566 18.04 30.74 -8.94
N ASN A 567 18.57 31.43 -7.93
CA ASN A 567 18.72 30.87 -6.58
C ASN A 567 17.40 30.31 -6.01
N CYS A 568 16.27 31.00 -6.20
CA CYS A 568 14.97 30.51 -5.74
C CYS A 568 14.51 29.22 -6.43
N ILE A 569 14.94 28.98 -7.67
CA ILE A 569 14.69 27.73 -8.40
C ILE A 569 15.69 26.66 -7.96
N ASN A 570 16.98 26.99 -7.94
CA ASN A 570 18.07 26.05 -7.70
C ASN A 570 18.23 25.62 -6.23
N GLU A 571 17.63 26.33 -5.28
CA GLU A 571 17.63 25.97 -3.85
C GLU A 571 16.28 25.37 -3.43
N ILE A 572 15.16 25.97 -3.87
CA ILE A 572 13.83 25.61 -3.36
C ILE A 572 12.98 24.86 -4.39
N ALA A 573 13.07 25.18 -5.68
CA ALA A 573 12.28 24.59 -6.79
C ALA A 573 10.77 24.45 -6.53
N CYS A 574 10.12 25.51 -6.03
CA CYS A 574 8.69 25.49 -5.76
C CYS A 574 7.88 25.31 -7.06
N PRO A 575 6.85 24.42 -7.13
CA PRO A 575 6.07 24.23 -8.36
C PRO A 575 5.18 25.43 -8.71
N ALA A 576 4.99 26.35 -7.78
CA ALA A 576 4.34 27.63 -8.06
C ALA A 576 5.26 28.62 -8.79
N MET A 577 6.52 28.27 -9.08
CA MET A 577 7.45 29.12 -9.82
C MET A 577 7.66 28.62 -11.25
N TYR A 578 7.80 29.56 -12.19
CA TYR A 578 8.18 29.27 -13.56
C TYR A 578 9.19 30.30 -14.07
N VAL A 579 9.96 29.89 -15.08
CA VAL A 579 10.95 30.73 -15.74
C VAL A 579 10.31 31.33 -17.00
N THR A 580 10.41 32.64 -17.15
CA THR A 580 9.92 33.38 -18.32
C THR A 580 10.90 33.27 -19.49
N GLU A 581 10.45 33.65 -20.69
CA GLU A 581 11.31 33.69 -21.89
C GLU A 581 12.55 34.58 -21.70
N ASP A 582 12.42 35.67 -20.93
CA ASP A 582 13.51 36.58 -20.58
C ASP A 582 14.46 36.05 -19.48
N HIS A 583 14.40 34.76 -19.15
CA HIS A 583 15.20 34.13 -18.09
C HIS A 583 15.02 34.79 -16.71
N LYS A 584 13.80 35.24 -16.40
CA LYS A 584 13.41 35.72 -15.06
C LYS A 584 12.45 34.73 -14.42
N VAL A 585 12.27 34.83 -13.10
CA VAL A 585 11.36 33.96 -12.35
C VAL A 585 10.06 34.69 -12.08
N GLN A 586 8.93 34.00 -12.25
CA GLN A 586 7.63 34.45 -11.79
C GLN A 586 7.00 33.40 -10.86
N ILE A 587 6.01 33.84 -10.07
CA ILE A 587 5.25 32.99 -9.15
C ILE A 587 3.80 33.01 -9.60
N ASP A 588 3.23 31.83 -9.80
CA ASP A 588 1.80 31.62 -9.99
C ASP A 588 1.06 31.87 -8.67
N GLU A 589 0.26 32.94 -8.65
CA GLU A 589 -0.48 33.38 -7.47
C GLU A 589 -1.60 32.40 -7.07
N PHE A 590 -2.13 31.62 -8.01
CA PHE A 590 -3.15 30.61 -7.75
C PHE A 590 -2.55 29.37 -7.10
N LEU A 591 -1.32 29.00 -7.46
CA LEU A 591 -0.61 27.86 -6.87
C LEU A 591 0.12 28.20 -5.56
N CYS A 592 0.47 29.47 -5.34
CA CYS A 592 1.20 29.90 -4.15
C CYS A 592 0.41 29.67 -2.86
N ASP A 593 1.03 28.96 -1.90
CA ASP A 593 0.50 28.71 -0.55
C ASP A 593 0.82 29.83 0.46
N GLY A 594 1.76 30.72 0.15
CA GLY A 594 2.12 31.84 1.04
C GLY A 594 3.08 31.48 2.17
N CYS A 595 3.87 30.41 2.04
CA CYS A 595 4.83 29.94 3.06
C CYS A 595 6.02 30.88 3.36
N ALA A 596 6.31 31.86 2.49
CA ALA A 596 7.43 32.81 2.59
C ALA A 596 8.85 32.21 2.58
N VAL A 597 9.02 30.91 2.33
CA VAL A 597 10.36 30.27 2.23
C VAL A 597 11.19 30.91 1.12
N CYS A 598 10.62 31.09 -0.07
CA CYS A 598 11.33 31.69 -1.21
C CYS A 598 11.82 33.12 -0.97
N VAL A 599 11.13 33.90 -0.13
CA VAL A 599 11.52 35.27 0.21
C VAL A 599 12.85 35.29 0.93
N GLN A 600 13.11 34.28 1.77
CA GLN A 600 14.34 34.15 2.55
C GLN A 600 15.54 33.73 1.67
N THR A 601 15.28 33.17 0.49
CA THR A 601 16.30 32.71 -0.47
C THR A 601 16.71 33.79 -1.47
N CYS A 602 15.88 34.81 -1.72
CA CYS A 602 16.15 35.80 -2.76
C CYS A 602 17.16 36.87 -2.29
N PRO A 603 18.39 36.91 -2.85
CA PRO A 603 19.40 37.87 -2.41
C PRO A 603 19.01 39.32 -2.73
N GLU A 604 18.35 39.53 -3.89
CA GLU A 604 17.91 40.84 -4.38
C GLU A 604 16.64 41.36 -3.68
N LYS A 605 16.01 40.53 -2.83
CA LYS A 605 14.70 40.83 -2.21
C LYS A 605 13.65 41.23 -3.26
N ALA A 606 13.70 40.58 -4.42
CA ALA A 606 12.77 40.80 -5.54
C ALA A 606 11.39 40.15 -5.29
N ILE A 607 11.30 39.17 -4.40
CA ILE A 607 10.03 38.50 -4.06
C ILE A 607 9.30 39.28 -2.97
N LYS A 608 8.12 39.82 -3.30
CA LYS A 608 7.32 40.68 -2.43
C LYS A 608 5.99 40.05 -2.06
N VAL A 609 5.50 40.38 -0.87
CA VAL A 609 4.17 40.00 -0.43
C VAL A 609 3.11 40.78 -1.21
N ARG A 610 2.08 40.08 -1.68
CA ARG A 610 0.84 40.66 -2.17
C ARG A 610 -0.30 40.12 -1.31
N LYS A 611 -1.05 41.03 -0.71
CA LYS A 611 -2.23 40.67 0.08
C LYS A 611 -3.35 40.26 -0.88
N ILE A 612 -3.97 39.11 -0.62
CA ILE A 612 -5.14 38.61 -1.35
C ILE A 612 -6.41 39.09 -0.67
#